data_AF-A0A8S2QPY9-F1
#
_entry.id   AF-A0A8S2QPY9-F1
#
_cell.length_a   1.000
_cell.length_b   1.000
_cell.length_c   1.000
_cell.angle_alpha   90.00
_cell.angle_beta   90.00
_cell.angle_gamma   90.00
#
_symmetry.space_group_name_H-M   'P 1'
#
loop_
_entity.id
_entity.type
_entity.pdbx_description
1 polymer ?
#
loop_
_entity_poly.entity_id
_entity_poly.type
_entity_poly.pdbx_seq_one_letter_code
_entity_poly.pdbx_strand_id
1 'polypeptide(L)'
;MCMHPLLLAVGDRLLTSTYHYYRGLEKCTAVSKPIISATNSFRINPGGRQQALHRDDEDYHARPCDQPMMISCVIAITRTHRDNGATIVIPGSHLWKDENRPPLVEEAIPAELEPDEKREVFGVFLMKAFYRQAENEYLMIPPERCKELKMTPKELRMLGYGISQPSCGGVNYKDPMESVFGIIDKETVRM
;
A
#
# COMPACT_ATOMS: atom_id res chain seq x y z
N MET A 1 3.44 -9.72 9.64
CA MET A 1 3.02 -9.99 8.23
C MET A 1 3.28 -8.80 7.33
N CYS A 2 2.87 -7.57 7.68
CA CYS A 2 3.12 -6.36 6.89
C CYS A 2 4.61 -6.07 6.63
N MET A 3 5.50 -6.59 7.48
CA MET A 3 6.95 -6.47 7.35
C MET A 3 7.63 -7.68 6.67
N HIS A 4 6.87 -8.58 6.03
CA HIS A 4 7.45 -9.78 5.43
C HIS A 4 8.46 -9.42 4.30
N PRO A 5 9.69 -9.98 4.29
CA PRO A 5 10.74 -9.54 3.36
C PRO A 5 10.35 -9.59 1.89
N LEU A 6 9.62 -10.63 1.45
CA LEU A 6 9.16 -10.74 0.07
C LEU A 6 8.16 -9.63 -0.31
N LEU A 7 7.21 -9.33 0.58
CA LEU A 7 6.22 -8.27 0.33
C LEU A 7 6.92 -6.93 0.21
N LEU A 8 7.83 -6.64 1.13
CA LEU A 8 8.61 -5.40 1.10
C LEU A 8 9.49 -5.32 -0.15
N ALA A 9 10.14 -6.41 -0.57
CA ALA A 9 10.97 -6.42 -1.77
C ALA A 9 10.15 -6.18 -3.06
N VAL A 10 8.94 -6.76 -3.14
CA VAL A 10 8.01 -6.51 -4.26
C VAL A 10 7.52 -5.05 -4.23
N GLY A 11 7.12 -4.54 -3.06
CA GLY A 11 6.73 -3.15 -2.88
C GLY A 11 7.84 -2.18 -3.28
N ASP A 12 9.06 -2.40 -2.78
CA ASP A 12 10.23 -1.59 -3.10
C ASP A 12 10.49 -1.58 -4.61
N ARG A 13 10.36 -2.72 -5.29
CA ARG A 13 10.57 -2.81 -6.74
C ARG A 13 9.53 -2.05 -7.55
N LEU A 14 8.25 -2.11 -7.16
CA LEU A 14 7.15 -1.59 -7.97
C LEU A 14 6.79 -0.14 -7.64
N LEU A 15 6.93 0.25 -6.37
CA LEU A 15 6.39 1.50 -5.86
C LEU A 15 7.45 2.54 -5.52
N THR A 16 8.72 2.15 -5.29
CA THR A 16 9.77 3.14 -5.04
C THR A 16 9.83 4.14 -6.18
N SER A 17 9.67 5.42 -5.86
CA SER A 17 9.68 6.50 -6.82
C SER A 17 11.02 7.21 -6.78
N THR A 18 11.68 7.33 -7.93
CA THR A 18 12.84 8.21 -8.11
C THR A 18 12.40 9.39 -8.96
N TYR A 19 12.49 10.59 -8.41
CA TYR A 19 12.05 11.82 -9.06
C TYR A 19 13.19 12.83 -9.14
N HIS A 20 13.37 13.44 -10.30
CA HIS A 20 14.38 14.47 -10.52
C HIS A 20 13.70 15.82 -10.64
N TYR A 21 14.28 16.82 -9.98
CA TYR A 21 13.78 18.19 -9.99
C TYR A 21 14.95 19.16 -9.83
N TYR A 22 14.69 20.45 -9.99
CA TYR A 22 15.71 21.49 -9.82
C TYR A 22 15.42 22.32 -8.57
N ARG A 23 16.47 22.65 -7.80
CA ARG A 23 16.45 23.74 -6.82
C ARG A 23 17.44 24.79 -7.29
N GLY A 24 16.93 25.91 -7.81
CA GLY A 24 17.75 26.85 -8.55
C GLY A 24 18.37 26.17 -9.78
N LEU A 25 19.70 26.15 -9.85
CA LEU A 25 20.45 25.51 -10.94
C LEU A 25 20.89 24.07 -10.62
N GLU A 26 20.71 23.61 -9.38
CA GLU A 26 21.10 22.27 -8.96
C GLU A 26 20.02 21.25 -9.33
N LYS A 27 20.41 20.19 -10.04
CA LYS A 27 19.55 19.03 -10.29
C LYS A 27 19.57 18.11 -9.07
N CYS A 28 18.45 18.03 -8.37
CA CYS A 28 18.27 17.17 -7.21
C CYS A 28 17.60 15.85 -7.62
N THR A 29 17.82 14.81 -6.81
CA THR A 29 17.13 13.52 -6.93
C THR A 29 16.47 13.19 -5.60
N ALA A 30 15.16 12.95 -5.64
CA ALA A 30 14.37 12.47 -4.50
C ALA A 30 14.07 10.99 -4.71
N VAL A 31 14.21 10.20 -3.64
CA VAL A 31 13.79 8.80 -3.62
C VAL A 31 12.78 8.61 -2.50
N SER A 32 11.60 8.10 -2.84
CA SER A 32 10.52 7.82 -1.89
C SER A 32 10.13 6.35 -1.95
N LYS A 33 10.27 5.66 -0.81
CA LYS A 33 9.92 4.24 -0.63
C LYS A 33 8.42 4.10 -0.33
N PRO A 34 7.80 2.95 -0.60
CA PRO A 34 6.40 2.73 -0.27
C PRO A 34 6.12 2.69 1.23
N ILE A 35 4.85 2.93 1.57
CA ILE A 35 4.29 2.82 2.92
C ILE A 35 3.03 1.93 2.89
N ILE A 36 2.52 1.54 4.06
CA ILE A 36 1.24 0.85 4.18
C ILE A 36 0.13 1.86 3.92
N SER A 37 -0.83 1.54 3.05
CA SER A 37 -2.04 2.33 2.83
C SER A 37 -3.18 1.88 3.74
N ALA A 38 -3.34 0.57 3.88
CA ALA A 38 -4.41 -0.05 4.67
C ALA A 38 -4.05 -1.50 5.04
N THR A 39 -4.68 -2.01 6.09
CA THR A 39 -4.66 -3.43 6.44
C THR A 39 -6.06 -3.93 6.78
N ASN A 40 -6.59 -4.83 5.95
CA ASN A 40 -7.98 -5.26 6.05
C ASN A 40 -8.10 -6.75 6.34
N SER A 41 -9.07 -7.12 7.16
CA SER A 41 -9.47 -8.52 7.37
C SER A 41 -10.94 -8.69 6.97
N PHE A 42 -11.22 -9.69 6.13
CA PHE A 42 -12.57 -9.99 5.71
C PHE A 42 -12.95 -11.40 6.12
N ARG A 43 -14.11 -11.54 6.76
CA ARG A 43 -14.80 -12.82 6.93
C ARG A 43 -16.07 -12.78 6.09
N ILE A 44 -16.17 -13.70 5.14
CA ILE A 44 -17.34 -13.80 4.26
C ILE A 44 -18.15 -15.01 4.71
N ASN A 45 -19.37 -14.75 5.17
CA ASN A 45 -20.30 -15.79 5.61
C ASN A 45 -21.07 -16.39 4.41
N PRO A 46 -21.61 -17.61 4.54
CA PRO A 46 -22.49 -18.20 3.53
C PRO A 46 -23.63 -17.24 3.14
N GLY A 47 -23.91 -17.15 1.84
CA GLY A 47 -24.86 -16.17 1.27
C GLY A 47 -24.26 -14.78 1.03
N GLY A 48 -22.96 -14.58 1.25
CA GLY A 48 -22.25 -13.35 0.91
C GLY A 48 -22.34 -13.02 -0.59
N ARG A 49 -22.48 -11.73 -0.91
CA ARG A 49 -22.56 -11.24 -2.29
C ARG A 49 -21.17 -10.95 -2.85
N GLN A 50 -20.91 -11.40 -4.08
CA GLN A 50 -19.71 -11.06 -4.83
C GLN A 50 -19.61 -9.55 -5.04
N GLN A 51 -18.45 -8.97 -4.77
CA GLN A 51 -18.17 -7.56 -5.08
C GLN A 51 -18.14 -7.35 -6.60
N ALA A 52 -18.55 -6.17 -7.05
CA ALA A 52 -18.37 -5.76 -8.44
C ALA A 52 -16.88 -5.72 -8.78
N LEU A 53 -16.53 -5.98 -10.05
CA LEU A 53 -15.17 -5.80 -10.54
C LEU A 53 -14.81 -4.31 -10.45
N HIS A 54 -13.67 -4.04 -9.82
CA HIS A 54 -13.16 -2.69 -9.57
C HIS A 54 -11.63 -2.71 -9.59
N ARG A 55 -11.02 -1.52 -9.48
CA ARG A 55 -9.58 -1.39 -9.20
C ARG A 55 -9.41 -0.71 -7.86
N ASP A 56 -8.51 -1.20 -7.03
CA ASP A 56 -8.23 -0.63 -5.71
C ASP A 56 -7.72 0.83 -5.78
N ASP A 57 -7.26 1.29 -6.95
CA ASP A 57 -6.77 2.65 -7.17
C ASP A 57 -7.87 3.66 -7.52
N GLU A 58 -9.15 3.25 -7.58
CA GLU A 58 -10.28 4.12 -7.89
C GLU A 58 -10.45 5.25 -6.86
N ASP A 59 -10.15 4.98 -5.59
CA ASP A 59 -10.17 5.94 -4.48
C ASP A 59 -9.22 7.14 -4.68
N TYR A 60 -8.24 6.98 -5.57
CA TYR A 60 -7.20 7.95 -5.84
C TYR A 60 -7.31 8.58 -7.22
N HIS A 61 -8.35 8.22 -7.98
CA HIS A 61 -8.62 8.73 -9.31
C HIS A 61 -7.42 8.50 -10.25
N ALA A 62 -6.73 7.37 -10.09
CA ALA A 62 -5.58 7.00 -10.92
C ALA A 62 -6.00 6.74 -12.37
N ARG A 63 -5.14 7.14 -13.32
CA ARG A 63 -5.39 6.93 -14.76
C ARG A 63 -4.56 5.75 -15.27
N PRO A 64 -5.01 5.02 -16.31
CA PRO A 64 -4.30 3.84 -16.82
C PRO A 64 -2.89 4.11 -17.37
N CYS A 65 -2.54 5.37 -17.64
CA CYS A 65 -1.18 5.76 -18.06
C CYS A 65 -0.24 6.10 -16.89
N ASP A 66 -0.73 6.12 -15.66
CA ASP A 66 0.06 6.49 -14.50
C ASP A 66 0.97 5.33 -14.07
N GLN A 67 2.07 5.66 -13.40
CA GLN A 67 2.92 4.65 -12.79
C GLN A 67 2.14 3.84 -11.74
N PRO A 68 2.48 2.56 -11.49
CA PRO A 68 1.84 1.77 -10.45
C PRO A 68 1.82 2.53 -9.13
N MET A 69 0.63 2.80 -8.60
CA MET A 69 0.47 3.63 -7.40
C MET A 69 0.39 2.79 -6.13
N MET A 70 -0.15 1.58 -6.23
CA MET A 70 -0.29 0.65 -5.11
C MET A 70 -0.06 -0.81 -5.54
N ILE A 71 0.18 -1.66 -4.54
CA ILE A 71 0.11 -3.11 -4.69
C ILE A 71 -0.55 -3.70 -3.44
N SER A 72 -1.45 -4.67 -3.66
CA SER A 72 -2.10 -5.42 -2.60
C SER A 72 -1.55 -6.84 -2.51
N CYS A 73 -1.44 -7.34 -1.28
CA CYS A 73 -1.14 -8.73 -0.97
C CYS A 73 -2.32 -9.28 -0.17
N VAL A 74 -3.12 -10.13 -0.82
CA VAL A 74 -4.25 -10.81 -0.19
C VAL A 74 -3.81 -12.23 0.18
N ILE A 75 -4.00 -12.57 1.44
CA ILE A 75 -3.57 -13.82 2.03
C ILE A 75 -4.82 -14.55 2.47
N ALA A 76 -5.04 -15.74 1.92
CA ALA A 76 -6.03 -16.67 2.43
C ALA A 76 -5.59 -17.19 3.81
N ILE A 77 -6.40 -16.95 4.83
CA ILE A 77 -6.27 -17.58 6.14
C ILE A 77 -6.86 -18.99 6.09
N THR A 78 -7.81 -19.20 5.18
CA THR A 78 -8.58 -20.43 4.98
C THR A 78 -8.89 -20.62 3.48
N ARG A 79 -9.27 -21.83 3.04
CA ARG A 79 -9.47 -22.23 1.64
C ARG A 79 -10.27 -21.21 0.87
N THR A 80 -9.78 -20.84 -0.31
CA THR A 80 -10.58 -20.09 -1.28
C THR A 80 -10.72 -20.91 -2.55
N HIS A 81 -11.95 -21.32 -2.87
CA HIS A 81 -12.32 -21.91 -4.15
C HIS A 81 -13.48 -21.11 -4.75
N ARG A 82 -13.76 -21.30 -6.04
CA ARG A 82 -14.84 -20.58 -6.72
C ARG A 82 -16.15 -20.55 -5.92
N ASP A 83 -16.59 -21.70 -5.42
CA ASP A 83 -17.91 -21.83 -4.79
C ASP A 83 -18.01 -21.17 -3.41
N ASN A 84 -16.89 -20.95 -2.71
CA ASN A 84 -16.87 -20.21 -1.43
C ASN A 84 -16.49 -18.73 -1.58
N GLY A 85 -16.41 -18.26 -2.83
CA GLY A 85 -16.19 -16.86 -3.17
C GLY A 85 -14.73 -16.48 -3.27
N ALA A 86 -13.86 -17.31 -3.85
CA ALA A 86 -12.50 -16.90 -4.21
C ALA A 86 -12.49 -15.51 -4.88
N THR A 87 -11.50 -14.68 -4.53
CA THR A 87 -11.31 -13.38 -5.18
C THR A 87 -11.18 -13.60 -6.68
N ILE A 88 -11.96 -12.86 -7.49
CA ILE A 88 -11.88 -12.96 -8.95
C ILE A 88 -10.99 -11.84 -9.49
N VAL A 89 -10.20 -12.17 -10.51
CA VAL A 89 -9.27 -11.23 -11.16
C VAL A 89 -9.36 -11.36 -12.68
N ILE A 90 -9.07 -10.29 -13.41
CA ILE A 90 -8.91 -10.31 -14.87
C ILE A 90 -7.41 -10.15 -15.18
N PRO A 91 -6.68 -11.24 -15.49
CA PRO A 91 -5.27 -11.15 -15.87
C PRO A 91 -5.07 -10.23 -17.08
N GLY A 92 -4.04 -9.39 -17.03
CA GLY A 92 -3.75 -8.43 -18.10
C GLY A 92 -4.59 -7.15 -18.09
N SER A 93 -5.60 -7.03 -17.22
CA SER A 93 -6.43 -5.81 -17.12
C SER A 93 -5.65 -4.56 -16.72
N HIS A 94 -4.49 -4.71 -16.06
CA HIS A 94 -3.54 -3.63 -15.76
C HIS A 94 -2.89 -3.00 -17.01
N LEU A 95 -3.02 -3.62 -18.19
CA LEU A 95 -2.50 -3.11 -19.47
C LEU A 95 -3.57 -2.35 -20.28
N TRP A 96 -4.84 -2.38 -19.85
CA TRP A 96 -5.91 -1.70 -20.55
C TRP A 96 -5.74 -0.18 -20.45
N LYS A 97 -5.77 0.48 -21.60
CA LYS A 97 -5.60 1.95 -21.72
C LYS A 97 -6.89 2.71 -21.98
N ASP A 98 -7.95 2.00 -22.38
CA ASP A 98 -9.26 2.61 -22.65
C ASP A 98 -10.05 2.71 -21.34
N GLU A 99 -10.22 3.93 -20.84
CA GLU A 99 -10.99 4.23 -19.62
C GLU A 99 -12.49 3.98 -19.80
N ASN A 100 -12.99 3.89 -21.05
CA ASN A 100 -14.41 3.63 -21.31
C ASN A 100 -14.74 2.13 -21.40
N ARG A 101 -13.73 1.26 -21.28
CA ARG A 101 -13.92 -0.18 -21.34
C ARG A 101 -14.32 -0.72 -19.96
N PRO A 102 -15.54 -1.24 -19.78
CA PRO A 102 -15.91 -1.87 -18.51
C PRO A 102 -15.19 -3.22 -18.33
N PRO A 103 -14.90 -3.64 -17.09
CA PRO A 103 -14.51 -5.01 -16.81
C PRO A 103 -15.73 -5.94 -16.93
N LEU A 104 -15.57 -7.09 -17.58
CA LEU A 104 -16.63 -8.08 -17.76
C LEU A 104 -16.39 -9.31 -16.87
N VAL A 105 -17.45 -9.84 -16.26
CA VAL A 105 -17.34 -10.97 -15.31
C VAL A 105 -16.86 -12.25 -16.01
N GLU A 106 -17.23 -12.45 -17.27
CA GLU A 106 -16.78 -13.56 -18.10
C GLU A 106 -15.28 -13.55 -18.41
N GLU A 107 -14.60 -12.42 -18.24
CA GLU A 107 -13.14 -12.29 -18.39
C GLU A 107 -12.37 -12.62 -17.10
N ALA A 108 -13.11 -12.78 -15.98
CA ALA A 108 -12.51 -12.97 -14.68
C ALA A 108 -12.32 -14.45 -14.34
N ILE A 109 -11.20 -14.76 -13.69
CA ILE A 109 -10.89 -16.08 -13.15
C ILE A 109 -10.78 -16.02 -11.62
N PRO A 110 -11.17 -17.08 -10.89
CA PRO A 110 -10.99 -17.15 -9.46
C PRO A 110 -9.51 -17.36 -9.11
N ALA A 111 -9.02 -16.61 -8.14
CA ALA A 111 -7.75 -16.86 -7.46
C ALA A 111 -7.98 -17.86 -6.33
N GLU A 112 -7.93 -19.15 -6.68
CA GLU A 112 -8.08 -20.23 -5.71
C GLU A 112 -6.79 -20.43 -4.89
N LEU A 113 -6.93 -20.61 -3.58
CA LEU A 113 -5.82 -20.74 -2.62
C LEU A 113 -6.17 -21.88 -1.64
N GLU A 114 -5.18 -22.70 -1.31
CA GLU A 114 -5.37 -23.96 -0.58
C GLU A 114 -4.89 -23.94 0.91
N PRO A 115 -5.53 -23.17 1.82
CA PRO A 115 -5.56 -23.49 3.27
C PRO A 115 -6.95 -24.03 3.73
N ASP A 116 -7.24 -24.28 5.01
CA ASP A 116 -8.38 -25.11 5.51
C ASP A 116 -9.82 -24.47 5.49
N GLU A 117 -10.92 -25.17 5.85
CA GLU A 117 -12.34 -24.88 5.49
C GLU A 117 -13.12 -23.64 6.06
N LYS A 118 -12.63 -22.40 5.96
CA LYS A 118 -13.50 -21.18 6.03
C LYS A 118 -13.12 -20.19 4.92
N ARG A 119 -13.72 -18.99 4.81
CA ARG A 119 -13.13 -17.87 4.01
C ARG A 119 -12.87 -16.67 4.91
N GLU A 120 -11.62 -16.59 5.33
CA GLU A 120 -11.01 -15.48 6.02
C GLU A 120 -9.81 -15.05 5.18
N VAL A 121 -9.75 -13.76 4.86
CA VAL A 121 -8.62 -13.20 4.11
C VAL A 121 -8.07 -12.01 4.86
N PHE A 122 -6.75 -11.86 4.80
CA PHE A 122 -6.04 -10.68 5.28
C PHE A 122 -5.37 -9.98 4.10
N GLY A 123 -5.63 -8.68 3.95
CA GLY A 123 -5.03 -7.83 2.92
C GLY A 123 -4.03 -6.86 3.52
N VAL A 124 -2.83 -6.79 2.93
CA VAL A 124 -1.90 -5.66 3.13
C VAL A 124 -1.84 -4.87 1.83
N PHE A 125 -2.08 -3.56 1.91
CA PHE A 125 -2.02 -2.67 0.76
C PHE A 125 -0.83 -1.73 0.94
N LEU A 126 0.13 -1.76 0.02
CA LEU A 126 1.25 -0.83 -0.02
C LEU A 126 0.98 0.24 -1.08
N MET A 127 1.45 1.46 -0.85
CA MET A 127 1.33 2.56 -1.81
C MET A 127 2.58 3.44 -1.87
N LYS A 128 2.68 4.29 -2.90
CA LYS A 128 3.70 5.35 -2.93
C LYS A 128 3.45 6.37 -1.82
N ALA A 129 4.47 6.71 -1.06
CA ALA A 129 4.35 7.49 0.19
C ALA A 129 3.95 8.97 0.03
N PHE A 130 3.89 9.48 -1.19
CA PHE A 130 3.39 10.83 -1.46
C PHE A 130 1.88 10.87 -1.73
N TYR A 131 1.20 9.71 -1.83
CA TYR A 131 -0.26 9.66 -1.77
C TYR A 131 -0.73 9.60 -0.32
N ARG A 132 -1.99 10.00 -0.13
CA ARG A 132 -2.66 9.87 1.16
C ARG A 132 -3.00 8.41 1.42
N GLN A 133 -2.66 7.87 2.59
CA GLN A 133 -3.07 6.51 2.96
C GLN A 133 -4.60 6.39 3.01
N ALA A 134 -5.15 5.26 2.57
CA ALA A 134 -6.60 4.99 2.64
C ALA A 134 -7.05 4.96 4.10
N GLU A 135 -6.27 4.31 4.95
CA GLU A 135 -6.38 4.36 6.40
C GLU A 135 -5.29 5.28 6.96
N ASN A 136 -5.65 6.27 7.78
CA ASN A 136 -4.66 7.17 8.38
C ASN A 136 -3.92 6.44 9.52
N GLU A 137 -3.01 5.54 9.17
CA GLU A 137 -2.27 4.64 10.09
C GLU A 137 -1.62 5.40 11.25
N TYR A 138 -0.98 6.53 10.98
CA TYR A 138 -0.32 7.36 11.99
C TYR A 138 -1.29 8.06 12.96
N LEU A 139 -2.58 8.18 12.63
CA LEU A 139 -3.62 8.64 13.57
C LEU A 139 -4.15 7.49 14.43
N MET A 140 -4.26 6.29 13.85
CA MET A 140 -4.73 5.09 14.53
C MET A 140 -3.69 4.53 15.50
N ILE A 141 -2.41 4.67 15.16
CA ILE A 141 -1.27 4.21 15.96
C ILE A 141 -0.42 5.43 16.34
N PRO A 142 -0.84 6.21 17.37
CA PRO A 142 -0.18 7.46 17.72
C PRO A 142 1.27 7.24 18.21
N PRO A 143 2.10 8.31 18.28
CA PRO A 143 3.51 8.17 18.64
C PRO A 143 3.77 7.49 19.97
N GLU A 144 2.93 7.72 20.98
CA GLU A 144 3.08 7.04 22.28
C GLU A 144 2.86 5.54 22.17
N ARG A 145 1.86 5.11 21.38
CA ARG A 145 1.63 3.70 21.12
C ARG A 145 2.79 3.06 20.35
N CYS A 146 3.35 3.79 19.38
CA CYS A 146 4.54 3.35 18.65
C CYS A 146 5.76 3.13 19.58
N LYS A 147 5.97 4.03 20.55
CA LYS A 147 7.04 3.91 21.56
C LYS A 147 6.82 2.73 22.50
N GLU A 148 5.59 2.54 22.99
CA GLU A 148 5.21 1.39 23.83
C GLU A 148 5.49 0.05 23.13
N LEU A 149 5.14 -0.02 21.85
CA LEU A 149 5.37 -1.19 20.99
C LEU A 149 6.83 -1.34 20.56
N LYS A 150 7.70 -0.38 20.91
CA LYS A 150 9.13 -0.35 20.55
C LYS A 150 9.34 -0.54 19.04
N MET A 151 8.49 0.10 18.23
CA MET A 151 8.57 0.01 16.79
C MET A 151 9.93 0.47 16.27
N THR A 152 10.45 -0.28 15.31
CA THR A 152 11.71 0.04 14.63
C THR A 152 11.54 1.27 13.72
N PRO A 153 12.63 1.98 13.38
CA PRO A 153 12.57 3.09 12.42
C PRO A 153 11.93 2.72 11.08
N LYS A 154 12.05 1.46 10.65
CA LYS A 154 11.44 0.97 9.42
C LYS A 154 9.92 0.86 9.58
N GLU A 155 9.43 0.29 10.68
CA GLU A 155 7.99 0.17 10.96
C GLU A 155 7.34 1.54 11.08
N LEU A 156 7.97 2.47 11.79
CA LEU A 156 7.50 3.86 11.89
C LEU A 156 7.32 4.50 10.51
N ARG A 157 8.30 4.34 9.62
CA ARG A 157 8.21 4.83 8.24
C ARG A 157 7.10 4.16 7.44
N MET A 158 6.91 2.85 7.61
CA MET A 158 5.80 2.13 6.95
C MET A 158 4.42 2.63 7.40
N LEU A 159 4.29 3.18 8.62
CA LEU A 159 3.05 3.81 9.09
C LEU A 159 2.85 5.25 8.59
N GLY A 160 3.85 5.84 7.91
CA GLY A 160 3.80 7.20 7.41
C GLY A 160 4.52 8.26 8.26
N TYR A 161 5.30 7.85 9.28
CA TYR A 161 6.05 8.81 10.12
C TYR A 161 7.36 9.32 9.50
N GLY A 162 7.67 8.97 8.24
CA GLY A 162 8.82 9.50 7.51
C GLY A 162 8.41 10.53 6.47
N ILE A 163 9.34 11.40 6.09
CA ILE A 163 9.14 12.25 4.92
C ILE A 163 9.18 11.39 3.64
N SER A 164 8.14 11.50 2.82
CA SER A 164 8.25 11.15 1.41
C SER A 164 9.01 12.25 0.69
N GLN A 165 10.24 11.96 0.27
CA GLN A 165 11.07 12.94 -0.44
C GLN A 165 10.34 13.49 -1.68
N PRO A 166 10.50 14.79 -1.98
CA PRO A 166 11.45 15.70 -1.34
C PRO A 166 11.00 16.30 0.01
N SER A 167 9.69 16.38 0.29
CA SER A 167 9.23 17.19 1.44
C SER A 167 7.81 16.89 1.94
N CYS A 168 7.16 15.81 1.50
CA CYS A 168 5.80 15.48 1.95
C CYS A 168 5.83 14.75 3.32
N GLY A 169 4.96 15.16 4.26
CA GLY A 169 4.83 14.48 5.57
C GLY A 169 5.63 15.11 6.73
N GLY A 170 6.20 16.31 6.56
CA GLY A 170 6.94 17.00 7.62
C GLY A 170 6.08 17.46 8.80
N VAL A 171 6.68 17.52 9.98
CA VAL A 171 6.10 18.08 11.21
C VAL A 171 7.05 19.13 11.78
N ASN A 172 6.55 20.35 12.00
CA ASN A 172 7.33 21.49 12.49
C ASN A 172 8.60 21.76 11.64
N TYR A 173 8.47 21.72 10.31
CA TYR A 173 9.57 21.87 9.36
C TYR A 173 10.72 20.86 9.54
N LYS A 174 10.42 19.67 10.08
CA LYS A 174 11.38 18.59 10.27
C LYS A 174 10.77 17.24 9.88
N ASP A 175 11.64 16.25 9.70
CA ASP A 175 11.25 14.84 9.62
C ASP A 175 10.58 14.42 10.94
N PRO A 176 9.37 13.81 10.91
CA PRO A 176 8.75 13.33 12.14
C PRO A 176 9.60 12.29 12.87
N MET A 177 10.45 11.55 12.16
CA MET A 177 11.44 10.65 12.78
C MET A 177 12.34 11.42 13.76
N GLU A 178 12.80 12.63 13.41
CA GLU A 178 13.58 13.50 14.28
C GLU A 178 12.69 14.18 15.33
N SER A 179 11.65 14.88 14.90
CA SER A 179 10.92 15.81 15.78
C SER A 179 9.98 15.13 16.76
N VAL A 180 9.49 13.93 16.45
CA VAL A 180 8.55 13.17 17.28
C VAL A 180 9.24 12.02 18.02
N PHE A 181 10.16 11.32 17.35
CA PHE A 181 10.81 10.13 17.90
C PHE A 181 12.27 10.35 18.34
N GLY A 182 12.89 11.49 18.02
CA GLY A 182 14.30 11.74 18.31
C GLY A 182 15.26 10.84 17.53
N ILE A 183 14.78 10.21 16.45
CA ILE A 183 15.53 9.27 15.62
C ILE A 183 16.15 10.03 14.44
N ILE A 184 17.48 10.03 14.40
CA ILE A 184 18.27 10.55 13.28
C ILE A 184 19.09 9.39 12.72
N ASP A 185 18.77 8.99 11.49
CA ASP A 185 19.50 7.94 10.76
C ASP A 185 19.74 8.37 9.31
N LYS A 186 20.28 7.47 8.49
CA LYS A 186 20.61 7.73 7.07
C LYS A 186 19.40 8.00 6.17
N GLU A 187 18.19 7.68 6.62
CA GLU A 187 16.94 7.89 5.89
C GLU A 187 16.16 9.12 6.40
N THR A 188 16.64 9.78 7.46
CA THR A 188 16.06 11.05 7.94
C THR A 188 16.29 12.16 6.93
N VAL A 189 15.21 12.82 6.49
CA VAL A 189 15.27 13.91 5.51
C VAL A 189 15.44 15.24 6.22
N ARG A 190 16.45 16.03 5.82
CA ARG A 190 16.65 17.40 6.32
C ARG A 190 15.90 18.37 5.41
N MET A 191 14.94 19.07 6.00
CA MET A 191 14.15 20.12 5.32
C MET A 191 14.84 21.47 5.39
#